data_AF-A0A3D4B1Q0-F1
#
_entry.id   AF-A0A3D4B1Q0-F1
#
_cell.length_a   1.000
_cell.length_b   1.000
_cell.length_c   1.000
_cell.angle_alpha   90.00
_cell.angle_beta   90.00
_cell.angle_gamma   90.00
#
_symmetry.space_group_name_H-M   'P 1'
#
loop_
_entity.id
_entity.type
_entity.pdbx_description
1 polymer ?
#
loop_
_entity_poly.entity_id
_entity_poly.type
_entity_poly.pdbx_seq_one_letter_code
_entity_poly.pdbx_strand_id
1 'polypeptide(L)'
;MLEKGAMDVCIFDLKKITSIADYFVIGSADSVPQLKAVVDQVADDLKEMDTLAWHTEGTQSWRWVLLDYVDVVVHVFQEETRVFYGLERLWGDAPVTRVYIDPETGDIRQETISDIMSVVVTTE
;
A
#
# COMPACT_ATOMS: atom_id res chain seq x y z
N MET A 1 -2.51 -6.14 5.81
CA MET A 1 -3.37 -5.27 4.95
C MET A 1 -4.51 -6.04 4.27
N LEU A 2 -4.22 -6.98 3.36
CA LEU A 2 -5.24 -7.70 2.57
C LEU A 2 -6.23 -8.49 3.44
N GLU A 3 -5.78 -9.06 4.56
CA GLU A 3 -6.63 -9.76 5.52
C GLU A 3 -7.75 -8.89 6.13
N LYS A 4 -7.57 -7.57 6.15
CA LYS A 4 -8.58 -6.59 6.58
C LYS A 4 -9.30 -5.93 5.42
N GLY A 5 -9.17 -6.52 4.22
CA GLY A 5 -9.85 -6.07 3.00
C GLY A 5 -9.30 -4.77 2.44
N ALA A 6 -8.04 -4.40 2.70
CA ALA A 6 -7.45 -3.25 2.01
C ALA A 6 -7.47 -3.47 0.48
N MET A 7 -7.83 -2.43 -0.27
CA MET A 7 -7.96 -2.48 -1.73
C MET A 7 -6.79 -1.75 -2.40
N ASP A 8 -6.58 -2.06 -3.68
CA ASP A 8 -5.56 -1.44 -4.53
C ASP A 8 -4.18 -1.37 -3.86
N VAL A 9 -3.81 -2.47 -3.20
CA VAL A 9 -2.54 -2.54 -2.48
C VAL A 9 -1.40 -2.60 -3.49
N CYS A 10 -0.48 -1.65 -3.38
CA CYS A 10 0.69 -1.57 -4.24
C CYS A 10 1.95 -1.22 -3.47
N ILE A 11 3.07 -1.71 -3.99
CA ILE A 11 4.41 -1.52 -3.44
C ILE A 11 5.22 -0.77 -4.49
N PHE A 12 5.74 0.40 -4.12
CA PHE A 12 6.66 1.20 -4.93
C PHE A 12 8.09 0.94 -4.47
N ASP A 13 8.98 0.54 -5.38
CA ASP A 13 10.43 0.42 -5.13
C ASP A 13 11.11 1.76 -5.38
N LEU A 14 11.52 2.42 -4.29
CA LEU A 14 12.06 3.77 -4.30
C LEU A 14 13.59 3.82 -4.25
N LYS A 15 14.27 2.68 -4.12
CA LYS A 15 15.73 2.59 -3.85
C LYS A 15 16.59 3.34 -4.86
N LYS A 16 16.12 3.47 -6.10
CA LYS A 16 16.81 4.17 -7.20
C LYS A 16 16.21 5.53 -7.53
N ILE A 17 15.14 5.92 -6.83
CA ILE A 17 14.36 7.13 -7.08
C ILE A 17 14.67 8.20 -6.03
N THR A 18 14.75 7.82 -4.76
CA THR A 18 14.93 8.76 -3.64
C THR A 18 15.66 8.10 -2.47
N SER A 19 16.22 8.92 -1.57
CA SER A 19 16.82 8.47 -0.31
C SER A 19 15.88 8.58 0.88
N ILE A 20 14.60 8.90 0.66
CA ILE A 20 13.62 9.10 1.74
C ILE A 20 13.23 7.78 2.40
N ALA A 21 13.00 6.74 1.59
CA ALA A 21 12.67 5.39 2.01
C ALA A 21 13.01 4.43 0.87
N ASP A 22 13.16 3.15 1.18
CA ASP A 22 13.38 2.09 0.19
C ASP A 22 12.07 1.66 -0.48
N TYR A 23 10.97 1.62 0.28
CA TYR A 23 9.67 1.18 -0.22
C TYR A 23 8.53 2.02 0.34
N PHE A 24 7.57 2.32 -0.54
CA PHE A 24 6.21 2.69 -0.11
C PHE A 24 5.26 1.53 -0.32
N VAL A 25 4.48 1.23 0.70
CA VAL A 25 3.32 0.32 0.60
C VAL A 25 2.07 1.18 0.70
N ILE A 26 1.19 1.13 -0.28
CA ILE A 26 0.00 1.97 -0.33
C ILE A 26 -1.22 1.07 -0.44
N GLY A 27 -2.28 1.36 0.31
CA GLY A 27 -3.58 0.72 0.17
C GLY A 27 -4.75 1.63 0.52
N SER A 28 -5.94 1.23 0.06
CA SER A 28 -7.20 1.94 0.26
C SER A 28 -8.13 1.20 1.22
N ALA A 29 -8.99 1.96 1.90
CA ALA A 29 -10.15 1.47 2.64
C ALA A 29 -11.38 2.33 2.31
N ASP A 30 -12.56 1.71 2.30
CA ASP A 30 -13.84 2.36 1.99
C ASP A 30 -14.46 3.06 3.20
N SER A 31 -13.97 2.75 4.40
CA SER A 31 -14.54 3.28 5.63
C SER A 31 -13.50 3.47 6.73
N VAL A 32 -13.79 4.38 7.67
CA VAL A 32 -12.92 4.62 8.83
C VAL A 32 -12.70 3.34 9.66
N PRO A 33 -13.72 2.51 9.96
CA PRO A 33 -13.49 1.26 10.71
C PRO A 33 -12.55 0.29 9.98
N GLN A 34 -12.69 0.16 8.67
CA GLN A 34 -11.78 -0.67 7.87
C GLN A 34 -10.36 -0.09 7.85
N LEU A 35 -10.23 1.23 7.67
CA LEU A 35 -8.91 1.89 7.70
C LEU A 35 -8.20 1.64 9.02
N LYS A 36 -8.91 1.78 10.15
CA LYS A 36 -8.40 1.45 11.48
C LYS A 36 -7.95 0.00 11.56
N ALA A 37 -8.81 -0.95 11.15
CA ALA A 37 -8.48 -2.36 11.19
C ALA A 37 -7.22 -2.69 10.36
N VAL A 38 -7.06 -2.08 9.19
CA VAL A 38 -5.87 -2.23 8.33
C VAL A 38 -4.63 -1.69 9.01
N VAL A 39 -4.71 -0.48 9.59
CA VAL A 39 -3.59 0.16 10.31
C VAL A 39 -3.18 -0.66 11.52
N ASP A 40 -4.14 -1.07 12.34
CA ASP A 40 -3.90 -1.87 13.55
C ASP A 40 -3.26 -3.21 13.18
N GLN A 41 -3.78 -3.91 12.15
CA GLN A 41 -3.19 -5.17 11.70
C GLN A 41 -1.75 -5.01 11.25
N VAL A 42 -1.43 -3.96 10.46
CA VAL A 42 -0.04 -3.72 10.03
C VAL A 42 0.88 -3.48 11.21
N ALA A 43 0.44 -2.67 12.19
CA ALA A 43 1.23 -2.38 13.37
C ALA A 43 1.41 -3.63 14.26
N ASP A 44 0.37 -4.44 14.43
CA ASP A 44 0.42 -5.68 15.20
C ASP A 44 1.32 -6.73 14.54
N ASP A 45 1.18 -6.95 13.23
CA ASP A 45 2.03 -7.89 12.45
C ASP A 45 3.52 -7.56 12.59
N LEU A 46 3.88 -6.28 12.42
CA LEU A 46 5.28 -5.85 12.51
C LEU A 46 5.78 -5.86 13.96
N LYS A 47 4.92 -5.57 14.93
CA LYS A 47 5.25 -5.69 16.35
C LYS A 47 5.52 -7.13 16.77
N GLU A 48 4.80 -8.11 16.23
CA GLU A 48 5.09 -9.54 16.43
C GLU A 48 6.46 -9.94 15.87
N MET A 49 6.98 -9.17 14.91
CA MET A 49 8.34 -9.28 14.37
C MET A 49 9.35 -8.36 15.06
N ASP A 50 9.06 -7.90 16.29
CA ASP A 50 9.88 -6.97 17.08
C ASP A 50 10.18 -5.62 16.37
N THR A 51 9.33 -5.22 15.42
CA THR A 51 9.48 -3.98 14.64
C THR A 51 8.35 -3.01 14.99
N LEU A 52 8.69 -1.91 15.66
CA LEU A 52 7.75 -0.84 15.96
C LEU A 52 7.86 0.28 14.93
N ALA A 53 6.73 0.92 14.62
CA ALA A 53 6.74 2.13 13.80
C ALA A 53 7.61 3.19 14.49
N TRP A 54 8.55 3.76 13.75
CA TRP A 54 9.33 4.90 14.18
C TRP A 54 8.42 6.10 14.44
N HIS A 55 7.44 6.29 13.56
CA HIS A 55 6.48 7.38 13.66
C HIS A 55 5.14 7.01 13.02
N THR A 56 4.06 7.57 13.56
CA THR A 56 2.70 7.38 13.04
C THR A 56 2.00 8.72 12.92
N GLU A 57 1.43 9.00 11.75
CA GLU A 57 0.77 10.27 11.43
C GLU A 57 -0.66 10.07 10.94
N GLY A 58 -1.50 11.09 11.11
CA GLY A 58 -2.83 11.17 10.48
C GLY A 58 -3.98 10.44 11.19
N THR A 59 -3.72 9.77 12.32
CA THR A 59 -4.71 9.04 13.13
C THR A 59 -5.77 9.94 13.78
N GLN A 60 -5.58 11.27 13.81
CA GLN A 60 -6.65 12.19 14.24
C GLN A 60 -7.82 12.28 13.27
N SER A 61 -7.58 12.07 11.97
CA SER A 61 -8.59 12.29 10.91
C SER A 61 -9.11 10.99 10.29
N TRP A 62 -8.32 9.92 10.35
CA TRP A 62 -8.62 8.62 9.71
C TRP A 62 -8.99 8.71 8.23
N ARG A 63 -8.41 9.70 7.52
CA ARG A 63 -8.51 9.83 6.06
C ARG A 63 -7.27 9.36 5.33
N TRP A 64 -6.12 9.54 5.96
CA TRP A 64 -4.83 9.10 5.49
C TRP A 64 -3.99 8.87 6.74
N VAL A 65 -3.58 7.63 6.96
CA VAL A 65 -2.65 7.26 8.02
C VAL A 65 -1.34 6.83 7.38
N LEU A 66 -0.25 7.29 7.96
CA LEU A 66 1.11 6.94 7.58
C LEU A 66 1.76 6.24 8.76
N LEU A 67 2.34 5.06 8.51
CA LEU A 67 3.18 4.31 9.43
C LEU A 67 4.60 4.29 8.88
N ASP A 68 5.53 4.93 9.58
CA ASP A 68 6.92 5.07 9.18
C ASP A 68 7.79 4.02 9.88
N TYR A 69 8.47 3.18 9.11
CA TYR A 69 9.46 2.21 9.58
C TYR A 69 10.86 2.49 9.01
N VAL A 70 11.14 3.76 8.67
CA VAL A 70 12.40 4.26 8.10
C VAL A 70 12.63 3.77 6.66
N ASP A 71 12.89 2.48 6.47
CA ASP A 71 13.14 1.91 5.15
C ASP A 71 11.82 1.63 4.40
N VAL A 72 10.73 1.37 5.14
CA VAL A 72 9.40 1.11 4.60
C VAL A 72 8.40 2.09 5.17
N VAL A 73 7.62 2.74 4.32
CA VAL A 73 6.53 3.62 4.75
C VAL A 73 5.20 3.11 4.23
N VAL A 74 4.29 2.77 5.15
CA VAL A 74 2.95 2.27 4.83
C VAL A 74 1.96 3.42 4.85
N HIS A 75 1.26 3.61 3.74
CA HIS A 75 0.21 4.59 3.56
C HIS A 75 -1.14 3.88 3.44
N VAL A 76 -2.05 4.19 4.36
CA VAL A 76 -3.43 3.68 4.30
C VAL A 76 -4.37 4.86 4.13
N PHE A 77 -5.06 4.88 2.99
CA PHE A 77 -5.97 5.96 2.60
C PHE A 77 -7.42 5.55 2.71
N GLN A 78 -8.30 6.53 2.95
CA GLN A 78 -9.66 6.47 2.42
C GLN A 78 -9.62 6.65 0.91
N GLU A 79 -10.43 5.89 0.18
CA GLU A 79 -10.44 5.88 -1.29
C GLU A 79 -10.51 7.30 -1.89
N GLU A 80 -11.49 8.11 -1.48
CA GLU A 80 -11.65 9.49 -1.95
C GLU A 80 -10.42 10.36 -1.68
N THR A 81 -9.76 10.14 -0.53
CA THR A 81 -8.56 10.89 -0.14
C THR A 81 -7.36 10.49 -0.99
N ARG A 82 -7.22 9.21 -1.32
CA ARG A 82 -6.18 8.69 -2.21
C ARG A 82 -6.29 9.34 -3.59
N VAL A 83 -7.51 9.39 -4.14
CA VAL A 83 -7.79 10.01 -5.45
C VAL A 83 -7.48 11.50 -5.45
N PHE A 84 -7.87 12.22 -4.38
CA PHE A 84 -7.63 13.66 -4.25
C PHE A 84 -6.13 14.02 -4.24
N TYR A 85 -5.33 13.31 -3.44
CA TYR A 85 -3.89 13.61 -3.34
C TYR A 85 -3.09 13.02 -4.49
N GLY A 86 -3.47 11.85 -5.02
CA GLY A 86 -2.80 11.19 -6.13
C GLY A 86 -1.31 10.99 -5.90
N LEU A 87 -0.90 10.60 -4.69
CA LEU A 87 0.49 10.51 -4.24
C LEU A 87 1.34 9.65 -5.18
N GLU A 88 0.75 8.59 -5.73
CA GLU A 88 1.38 7.69 -6.69
C GLU A 88 1.92 8.39 -7.92
N ARG A 89 1.34 9.53 -8.33
CA ARG A 89 1.82 10.32 -9.47
C ARG A 89 3.19 10.94 -9.20
N LEU A 90 3.53 11.22 -7.94
CA LEU A 90 4.85 11.73 -7.58
C LEU A 90 5.93 10.66 -7.71
N TRP A 91 5.55 9.39 -7.64
CA TRP A 91 6.45 8.23 -7.67
C TRP A 91 6.23 7.37 -8.91
N GLY A 92 5.68 7.94 -9.99
CA GLY A 92 5.30 7.22 -11.21
C GLY A 92 6.47 6.55 -11.95
N ASP A 93 7.70 7.00 -11.71
CA ASP A 93 8.92 6.40 -12.28
C ASP A 93 9.43 5.19 -11.49
N ALA A 94 8.87 4.92 -10.30
CA ALA A 94 9.26 3.78 -9.48
C ALA A 94 8.66 2.49 -10.04
N PRO A 95 9.39 1.36 -10.03
CA PRO A 95 8.78 0.05 -10.25
C PRO A 95 7.65 -0.20 -9.24
N VAL A 96 6.49 -0.62 -9.74
CA VAL A 96 5.31 -0.87 -8.91
C VAL A 96 4.89 -2.33 -9.03
N THR A 97 4.69 -2.95 -7.87
CA THR A 97 4.08 -4.29 -7.72
C THR A 97 2.70 -4.14 -7.10
N ARG A 98 1.67 -4.67 -7.74
CA ARG A 98 0.32 -4.79 -7.18
C ARG A 98 0.21 -6.11 -6.42
N VAL A 99 -0.44 -6.08 -5.27
CA VAL A 99 -0.66 -7.26 -4.43
C VAL A 99 -2.15 -7.38 -4.16
N TYR A 100 -2.73 -8.54 -4.43
CA TYR A 100 -4.17 -8.75 -4.28
C TYR A 100 -4.48 -10.20 -3.91
N ILE A 101 -5.69 -10.45 -3.40
CA ILE A 101 -6.23 -11.79 -3.22
C ILE A 101 -6.96 -12.15 -4.51
N ASP A 102 -6.54 -13.23 -5.14
CA ASP A 102 -7.19 -13.79 -6.32
C ASP A 102 -8.63 -14.20 -5.97
N PRO A 103 -9.65 -13.66 -6.66
CA PRO A 103 -11.05 -13.89 -6.30
C PRO A 103 -11.52 -15.32 -6.59
N GLU A 104 -10.83 -16.06 -7.48
CA GLU A 104 -11.19 -17.44 -7.82
C GLU A 104 -10.51 -18.45 -6.88
N THR A 105 -9.23 -18.21 -6.57
CA THR A 105 -8.41 -19.17 -5.80
C THR A 105 -8.29 -18.81 -4.32
N GLY A 106 -8.44 -17.54 -3.95
CA GLY A 106 -8.17 -17.02 -2.61
C GLY A 106 -6.68 -16.84 -2.30
N ASP A 107 -5.80 -17.15 -3.26
CA ASP A 107 -4.35 -17.02 -3.10
C ASP A 107 -3.90 -15.56 -3.18
N ILE A 108 -2.84 -15.21 -2.44
CA ILE A 108 -2.18 -13.92 -2.61
C ILE A 108 -1.36 -13.93 -3.90
N ARG A 109 -1.65 -12.99 -4.81
CA ARG A 109 -0.95 -12.77 -6.07
C ARG A 109 -0.17 -11.47 -6.06
N GLN A 110 0.88 -11.42 -6.87
CA GLN A 110 1.70 -10.24 -7.10
C GLN A 110 1.94 -10.06 -8.59
N GLU A 111 1.77 -8.85 -9.09
CA GLU A 111 1.97 -8.51 -10.50
C GLU A 111 2.66 -7.17 -10.64
N THR A 112 3.63 -7.06 -11.54
CA THR A 112 4.21 -5.76 -11.89
C THR A 112 3.33 -5.05 -12.91
N ILE A 113 3.44 -3.73 -13.01
CA ILE A 113 2.77 -2.97 -14.09
C ILE A 113 3.16 -3.51 -15.47
N SER A 114 4.42 -3.92 -15.65
CA SER A 114 4.89 -4.51 -16.90
C SER A 114 4.18 -5.82 -17.23
N ASP A 115 3.94 -6.69 -16.24
CA ASP A 115 3.20 -7.93 -16.43
C ASP A 115 1.77 -7.64 -16.89
N ILE A 116 1.09 -6.70 -16.26
CA ILE A 116 -0.29 -6.30 -16.60
C ILE A 116 -0.35 -5.74 -18.03
N MET A 117 0.58 -4.85 -18.38
CA MET A 117 0.64 -4.28 -19.74
C MET A 117 0.90 -5.35 -20.80
N SER A 118 1.71 -6.37 -20.49
CA SER A 118 1.97 -7.47 -21.42
C SER A 118 0.71 -8.28 -21.74
N VAL A 119 -0.19 -8.49 -20.76
CA VAL A 119 -1.45 -9.20 -20.96
C VAL A 119 -2.43 -8.39 -21.82
N VAL A 120 -2.55 -7.08 -21.56
CA VAL A 120 -3.47 -6.20 -22.30
C VAL A 120 -3.06 -6.04 -23.77
N VAL A 121 -1.75 -6.06 -24.07
CA VAL A 121 -1.23 -5.96 -25.44
C VAL A 121 -1.37 -7.28 -26.22
N THR A 122 -1.52 -8.43 -25.55
CA THR A 122 -1.73 -9.73 -26.21
C THR A 122 -3.19 -10.03 -26.60
N THR A 123 -4.14 -9.18 -26.20
CA THR A 123 -5.52 -9.22 -26.68
C THR A 123 -5.70 -8.34 -27.93
N GLU A 124 -5.07 -8.75 -29.04
CA GLU A 124 -5.42 -8.36 -30.42
C GLU A 124 -5.27 -9.57 -31.36
#